data_AF-A0A6M1MI13-F1
#
_entry.id   AF-A0A6M1MI13-F1
#
_cell.length_a   1.000
_cell.length_b   1.000
_cell.length_c   1.000
_cell.angle_alpha   90.00
_cell.angle_beta   90.00
_cell.angle_gamma   90.00
#
_symmetry.space_group_name_H-M   'P 1'
#
loop_
_entity.id
_entity.type
_entity.pdbx_description
1 polymer ?
#
loop_
_entity_poly.entity_id
_entity_poly.type
_entity_poly.pdbx_seq_one_letter_code
_entity_poly.pdbx_strand_id
1 'polypeptide(L)' 'MVKILGAVATEGVPAVQKACAEALDQGVHSAPVILNIPSRRRDPEPPPLPLISPALQLTHEPKADCARYDLLRRAG' A
#
# COMPACT_ATOMS: atom_id res chain seq x y z
N MET A 1 -3.57 23.63 0.22
CA MET A 1 -2.19 23.51 0.71
C MET A 1 -1.40 22.57 -0.20
N VAL A 2 -0.21 22.95 -0.64
CA VAL A 2 0.63 22.15 -1.55
C VAL A 2 1.33 21.00 -0.80
N LYS A 3 0.77 19.80 -0.87
CA LYS A 3 1.16 18.65 -0.03
C LYS A 3 2.60 18.17 -0.28
N ILE A 4 3.03 18.09 -1.55
CA ILE A 4 4.36 17.59 -1.93
C ILE A 4 5.46 18.55 -1.45
N LEU A 5 5.29 19.84 -1.71
CA LEU A 5 6.21 20.88 -1.21
C LEU A 5 6.24 20.93 0.32
N GLY A 6 5.11 20.71 0.99
CA GLY A 6 5.05 20.65 2.46
C GLY A 6 5.93 19.54 3.06
N ALA A 7 6.07 18.39 2.38
CA ALA A 7 6.89 17.29 2.85
C ALA A 7 8.40 17.58 2.82
N VAL A 8 8.85 18.61 2.08
CA VAL A 8 10.26 19.00 2.05
C VAL A 8 10.77 19.41 3.44
N ALA A 9 9.90 19.98 4.29
CA ALA A 9 10.27 20.39 5.64
C ALA A 9 10.67 19.21 6.54
N THR A 10 10.16 17.99 6.28
CA THR A 10 10.43 16.79 7.08
C THR A 10 11.35 15.80 6.37
N GLU A 11 11.18 15.64 5.06
CA GLU A 11 11.91 14.64 4.25
C GLU A 11 13.16 15.21 3.56
N GLY A 12 13.22 16.54 3.39
CA GLY A 12 14.24 17.21 2.59
C GLY A 12 13.98 17.15 1.08
N VAL A 13 14.59 18.09 0.35
CA VAL A 13 14.46 18.21 -1.11
C VAL A 13 14.90 16.93 -1.86
N PRO A 14 16.05 16.30 -1.54
CA PRO A 14 16.51 15.15 -2.32
C PRO A 14 15.56 13.95 -2.25
N ALA A 15 14.98 13.68 -1.07
CA ALA A 15 14.05 12.59 -0.88
C ALA A 15 12.75 12.81 -1.66
N VAL A 16 12.20 14.04 -1.59
CA VAL A 16 10.98 14.41 -2.33
C VAL A 16 11.22 14.37 -3.84
N GLN A 17 12.36 14.87 -4.32
CA GLN A 17 12.71 14.81 -5.74
C GLN A 17 12.83 13.38 -6.25
N LYS A 18 13.47 12.49 -5.48
CA LYS A 18 13.57 11.07 -5.81
C LYS A 18 12.20 10.39 -5.84
N ALA A 19 11.33 10.70 -4.88
CA ALA A 19 9.96 10.19 -4.86
C ALA A 19 9.13 10.65 -6.06
N CYS A 20 9.28 11.91 -6.48
CA CYS A 20 8.65 12.43 -7.69
C CYS A 20 9.16 11.72 -8.94
N ALA A 21 10.47 11.51 -9.08
CA ALA A 21 11.05 10.80 -10.22
C ALA A 21 10.54 9.36 -10.30
N GLU A 22 10.54 8.64 -9.18
CA GLU A 22 10.03 7.27 -9.10
C GLU A 22 8.53 7.18 -9.44
N ALA A 23 7.72 8.14 -8.98
CA ALA A 23 6.30 8.17 -9.33
C ALA A 23 6.08 8.42 -10.83
N LEU A 24 6.88 9.29 -11.44
CA LEU A 24 6.84 9.54 -12.89
C LEU A 24 7.22 8.29 -13.69
N ASP A 25 8.26 7.57 -13.27
CA ASP A 25 8.66 6.29 -13.89
C ASP A 25 7.54 5.24 -13.80
N GLN A 26 6.75 5.27 -12.73
CA GLN A 26 5.57 4.42 -12.54
C GLN A 26 4.31 4.95 -13.25
N GLY A 27 4.38 6.11 -13.92
CA GLY A 27 3.23 6.73 -14.58
C GLY A 27 2.19 7.34 -13.62
N VAL A 28 2.54 7.57 -12.36
CA VAL A 28 1.63 8.05 -11.31
C VAL A 28 1.98 9.49 -10.91
N HIS A 29 0.97 10.36 -10.84
CA HIS A 29 1.12 11.79 -10.52
C HIS A 29 0.28 12.22 -9.29
N SER A 30 -0.22 11.25 -8.53
CA SER A 30 -1.05 11.47 -7.35
C SER A 30 -0.18 11.86 -6.15
N ALA A 31 -0.46 13.02 -5.54
CA ALA A 31 0.28 13.49 -4.36
C ALA A 31 0.30 12.47 -3.20
N PRO A 32 -0.81 11.79 -2.84
CA PRO A 32 -0.78 10.68 -1.88
C PRO A 32 0.20 9.57 -2.24
N VAL A 33 0.32 9.21 -3.51
CA VAL A 33 1.22 8.13 -3.96
C VAL A 33 2.68 8.57 -3.84
N ILE A 34 2.99 9.78 -4.32
CA ILE A 34 4.34 10.37 -4.24
C ILE A 34 4.81 10.45 -2.78
N LEU A 35 3.95 10.89 -1.88
CA LEU A 35 4.27 11.00 -0.45
C LEU A 35 4.40 9.63 0.25
N ASN A 36 3.83 8.56 -0.32
CA ASN A 36 3.89 7.21 0.25
C ASN A 36 5.23 6.52 -0.06
N ILE A 37 5.86 6.83 -1.20
CA ILE A 37 7.16 6.27 -1.61
C ILE A 37 8.24 6.41 -0.51
N PRO A 38 8.54 7.61 0.02
CA PRO A 38 9.53 7.76 1.09
C PRO A 38 9.08 7.14 2.42
N SER A 39 7.77 7.08 2.68
CA SER A 39 7.23 6.42 3.87
C SER A 39 7.50 4.92 3.86
N ARG A 40 7.25 4.23 2.74
CA ARG A 40 7.54 2.79 2.59
C ARG A 40 9.01 2.42 2.78
N ARG A 41 9.92 3.32 2.37
CA ARG A 41 11.37 3.11 2.56
C ARG A 41 11.80 3.14 4.03
N ARG A 42 10.99 3.76 4.89
CA ARG A 42 11.23 3.88 6.33
C ARG A 42 10.39 2.92 7.15
N ASP A 43 9.48 2.19 6.51
CA ASP A 43 8.72 1.17 7.21
C ASP A 43 9.71 0.18 7.85
N PRO A 44 9.56 -0.09 9.15
CA PRO A 44 10.42 -1.05 9.83
C PRO A 44 10.25 -2.42 9.18
N GLU A 45 11.28 -3.25 9.30
CA GLU A 45 11.18 -4.63 8.85
C GLU A 45 9.97 -5.30 9.52
N PRO A 46 9.17 -6.08 8.77
CA PRO A 46 8.01 -6.75 9.35
C PRO A 46 8.46 -7.57 10.56
N PRO A 47 7.68 -7.55 11.67
CA PRO A 47 8.00 -8.37 12.81
C PRO A 47 8.02 -9.85 12.39
N PRO A 48 8.80 -10.70 13.07
CA PRO A 48 8.79 -12.13 12.82
C PRO A 48 7.36 -12.67 12.85
N LEU A 49 7.03 -13.54 11.89
CA LEU A 49 5.73 -14.19 11.87
C LEU A 49 5.50 -14.88 13.22
N PRO A 50 4.33 -14.67 13.86
CA PRO A 50 4.02 -15.34 15.11
C PRO A 50 4.02 -16.85 14.88
N LEU A 51 4.48 -17.62 15.87
CA LEU A 51 4.36 -19.08 15.84
C LEU A 51 2.88 -19.44 15.81
N ILE A 52 2.40 -19.85 14.63
CA ILE A 52 1.03 -20.32 14.47
C ILE A 52 0.98 -21.74 15.07
N SER A 53 0.12 -21.92 16.08
CA SER A 53 -0.13 -23.25 16.62
C SER A 53 -0.61 -24.19 15.50
N PRO A 54 -0.09 -25.42 15.37
CA PRO A 54 -0.55 -26.37 14.36
C PRO A 54 -2.04 -26.73 14.52
N ALA A 55 -2.65 -26.44 15.68
CA ALA A 55 -4.09 -26.58 15.88
C ALA A 55 -4.93 -25.49 15.19
N LEU A 56 -4.32 -24.41 14.69
CA LEU A 56 -4.98 -23.30 13.98
C LEU A 56 -4.91 -23.45 12.45
N GLN A 57 -4.93 -24.68 11.95
CA GLN A 57 -5.07 -24.93 10.51
C GLN A 57 -6.53 -24.81 10.10
N LEU A 58 -6.79 -24.07 9.03
CA LEU A 58 -8.13 -23.94 8.48
C LEU A 58 -8.55 -25.26 7.85
N THR A 59 -9.65 -25.85 8.31
CA THR A 59 -10.26 -27.02 7.67
C THR A 59 -10.83 -26.68 6.29
N HIS A 60 -11.20 -25.41 6.05
CA HIS A 60 -11.72 -24.92 4.78
C HIS A 60 -11.05 -23.59 4.44
N GLU A 61 -10.31 -23.56 3.34
CA GLU A 61 -9.63 -22.34 2.90
C GLU A 61 -10.62 -21.28 2.37
N PRO A 62 -10.36 -19.99 2.61
CA PRO A 62 -11.17 -18.94 2.03
C PRO A 62 -11.00 -18.93 0.51
N LYS A 63 -12.10 -19.18 -0.21
CA LYS A 63 -12.13 -19.04 -1.67
C LYS A 63 -12.46 -17.59 -2.03
N ALA A 64 -11.57 -16.94 -2.78
CA ALA A 64 -11.85 -15.65 -3.41
C ALA A 64 -12.82 -15.84 -4.60
N ASP A 65 -14.12 -15.94 -4.30
CA ASP A 65 -15.17 -16.16 -5.29
C ASP A 65 -15.96 -14.86 -5.58
N CYS A 66 -15.46 -14.08 -6.54
CA CYS A 66 -16.11 -12.84 -6.96
C CYS A 66 -17.49 -13.07 -7.63
N ALA A 67 -17.72 -14.25 -8.21
CA ALA A 67 -18.98 -14.56 -8.90
C ALA A 67 -20.16 -14.56 -7.93
N ARG A 68 -19.93 -14.88 -6.65
CA ARG A 68 -20.95 -14.77 -5.60
C ARG A 68 -21.50 -13.35 -5.49
N TYR A 69 -20.65 -12.33 -5.60
CA TYR A 69 -21.09 -10.94 -5.58
C TYR A 69 -21.79 -10.53 -6.87
N ASP A 70 -21.33 -11.02 -8.02
CA ASP A 70 -21.97 -10.75 -9.31
C ASP A 70 -23.40 -11.26 -9.38
N LEU A 71 -23.68 -12.44 -8.79
CA LEU A 71 -25.03 -12.99 -8.69
C LEU A 71 -25.95 -12.11 -7.84
N LEU A 72 -25.47 -11.66 -6.67
CA LEU A 72 -26.24 -10.77 -5.80
C LEU A 72 -26.52 -9.42 -6.47
N ARG A 73 -25.54 -8.87 -7.19
CA ARG A 73 -25.70 -7.58 -7.89
C ARG A 73 -26.72 -7.64 -9.03
N ARG A 74 -26.86 -8.79 -9.71
CA ARG A 74 -27.81 -8.98 -10.81
C ARG A 74 -29.25 -9.20 -10.34
N ALA A 75 -29.45 -9.51 -9.05
CA ALA A 75 -30.75 -9.84 -8.48
C ALA A 75 -31.50 -8.61 -7.92
N GLY A 76 -30.90 -7.40 -7.96
CA GLY A 76 -31.54 -6.13 -7.62
C GLY A 76 -31.74 -5.27 -8.86
#